data_AF-X1DN03-F1
#
_entry.id   AF-X1DN03-F1
#
_cell.length_a   1.000
_cell.length_b   1.000
_cell.length_c   1.000
_cell.angle_alpha   90.00
_cell.angle_beta   90.00
_cell.angle_gamma   90.00
#
_symmetry.space_group_name_H-M   'P 1'
#
loop_
_entity.id
_entity.type
_entity.pdbx_description
1 polymer ?
#
loop_
_entity_poly.entity_id
_entity_poly.type
_entity_poly.pdbx_seq_one_letter_code
_entity_poly.pdbx_strand_id
1 'polypeptide(L)' 'DNKIFVHAHINFADEKGAVKGGHLFKGEIFAAEIIILDYEQKLIRKFDRETNLKLWKK' A
#
# COMPACT_ATOMS: atom_id res chain seq x y z
N ASP A 1 0.02 -16.77 0.66
CA ASP A 1 1.13 -17.31 1.49
C ASP A 1 0.98 -17.03 2.98
N ASN A 2 -0.22 -16.65 3.48
CA ASN A 2 -0.46 -16.35 4.91
C ASN A 2 0.49 -15.34 5.57
N LYS A 3 1.20 -14.53 4.78
CA LYS A 3 2.07 -13.45 5.24
C LYS A 3 1.29 -12.13 5.26
N ILE A 4 1.69 -11.24 6.18
CA ILE A 4 1.23 -9.85 6.17
C ILE A 4 1.59 -9.23 4.81
N PHE A 5 0.63 -8.51 4.24
CA PHE A 5 0.80 -7.82 2.96
C PHE A 5 0.32 -6.38 3.12
N VAL A 6 1.20 -5.43 2.86
CA VAL A 6 0.89 -3.99 2.89
C VAL A 6 0.68 -3.51 1.45
N HIS A 7 -0.45 -2.85 1.20
CA HIS A 7 -0.66 -2.08 -0.03
C HIS A 7 -0.75 -0.61 0.35
N ALA A 8 0.24 0.18 -0.06
CA ALA A 8 0.31 1.60 0.23
C ALA A 8 0.57 2.41 -1.03
N HIS A 9 -0.02 3.60 -1.07
CA HIS A 9 0.30 4.64 -2.03
C HIS A 9 0.83 5.83 -1.25
N ILE A 10 1.64 6.67 -1.89
CA ILE A 10 2.26 7.82 -1.25
C ILE A 10 2.45 8.96 -2.23
N ASN A 11 2.52 10.18 -1.70
CA ASN A 11 2.95 11.37 -2.39
C ASN A 11 4.15 11.95 -1.64
N PHE A 12 5.18 12.38 -2.37
CA PHE A 12 6.34 13.09 -1.83
C PHE A 12 6.54 14.39 -2.60
N ALA A 13 6.89 15.45 -1.89
CA ALA A 13 7.33 16.70 -2.48
C ALA A 13 8.86 16.79 -2.41
N ASP A 14 9.48 17.30 -3.46
CA ASP A 14 10.89 17.70 -3.41
C ASP A 14 11.06 19.08 -2.75
N GLU A 15 12.31 19.53 -2.64
CA GLU A 15 12.68 20.84 -2.06
C GLU A 15 12.06 22.04 -2.79
N LYS A 16 11.55 21.88 -4.01
CA LYS A 16 10.88 22.91 -4.80
C LYS A 16 9.35 22.81 -4.70
N GLY A 17 8.84 21.86 -3.92
CA GLY A 17 7.41 21.58 -3.76
C GLY A 17 6.81 20.76 -4.91
N ALA A 18 7.62 20.21 -5.83
CA ALA A 18 7.08 19.39 -6.90
C ALA A 18 6.70 18.00 -6.35
N VAL A 19 5.43 17.63 -6.53
CA VAL A 19 4.87 16.39 -5.98
C VAL A 19 4.99 15.24 -6.98
N LYS A 20 5.47 14.10 -6.50
CA LYS A 20 5.45 12.81 -7.20
C LYS A 20 4.70 11.79 -6.35
N GLY A 21 3.89 10.95 -6.99
CA GLY A 21 3.07 9.99 -6.27
C GLY A 21 2.78 8.72 -7.04
N GLY A 22 2.28 7.71 -6.32
CA GLY A 22 1.92 6.43 -6.88
C GLY A 22 2.00 5.29 -5.87
N HIS A 23 2.22 4.08 -6.39
CA HIS A 23 2.39 2.87 -5.59
C HIS A 23 3.73 2.90 -4.84
N LEU A 24 3.68 2.74 -3.50
CA LEU A 24 4.87 2.67 -2.68
C LEU A 24 5.46 1.26 -2.73
N PHE A 25 6.56 1.10 -3.47
CA PHE A 25 7.28 -0.16 -3.53
C PHE A 25 8.27 -0.34 -2.37
N LYS A 26 9.06 0.71 -2.09
CA LYS A 26 10.01 0.78 -0.97
C LYS A 26 10.32 2.23 -0.64
N GLY A 27 10.78 2.49 0.59
CA GLY A 27 11.27 3.78 1.04
C GLY A 27 12.04 3.65 2.34
N GLU A 28 12.86 4.64 2.64
CA GLU A 28 13.55 4.78 3.92
C GLU A 28 12.91 5.94 4.69
N ILE A 29 12.64 5.73 5.97
CA ILE A 29 11.90 6.69 6.79
C ILE A 29 12.90 7.47 7.64
N PHE A 30 12.89 8.80 7.51
CA PHE A 30 13.50 9.68 8.51
C PHE A 30 12.60 9.80 9.75
N ALA A 31 11.33 10.15 9.54
CA ALA A 31 10.28 10.12 10.54
C ALA A 31 8.92 9.87 9.86
N ALA A 32 8.00 9.19 10.55
CA ALA A 32 6.63 8.96 10.09
C ALA A 32 5.68 8.83 11.28
N GLU A 33 4.54 9.50 11.19
CA GLU A 33 3.40 9.29 12.07
C GLU A 33 2.36 8.44 11.34
N ILE A 34 1.98 7.31 11.93
CA ILE A 34 1.14 6.30 11.26
C ILE A 34 -0.03 5.95 12.18
N ILE A 35 -1.25 6.02 11.63
CA ILE A 35 -2.45 5.49 12.28
C ILE A 35 -2.80 4.15 11.63
N ILE A 36 -2.96 3.12 12.45
CA ILE A 36 -3.39 1.78 12.03
C ILE A 36 -4.73 1.50 12.71
N LEU A 37 -5.75 1.19 11.92
CA LEU A 37 -7.06 0.79 12.40
C LEU A 37 -7.23 -0.71 12.18
N ASP A 38 -7.69 -1.41 13.21
CA ASP A 38 -7.94 -2.84 13.11
C ASP A 38 -9.26 -3.12 12.35
N TYR A 39 -9.36 -4.32 11.78
CA TYR A 39 -10.53 -4.77 11.04
C TYR A 39 -10.83 -6.24 11.33
N GLU A 40 -12.05 -6.53 11.76
CA GLU A 40 -12.43 -7.86 12.27
C GLU A 40 -12.33 -8.97 11.23
N GLN A 41 -12.49 -8.65 9.95
CA GLN A 41 -12.49 -9.64 8.88
C GLN A 41 -11.10 -9.80 8.25
N LYS A 42 -10.72 -11.06 7.97
CA LYS A 42 -9.49 -11.36 7.24
C LYS A 42 -9.62 -11.02 5.76
N LEU A 43 -8.91 -10.01 5.31
CA LEU A 43 -8.83 -9.63 3.91
C LEU A 43 -7.74 -10.44 3.17
N ILE A 44 -8.15 -11.49 2.46
CA ILE A 44 -7.24 -12.36 1.70
C ILE A 44 -7.22 -11.94 0.24
N ARG A 45 -6.04 -11.56 -0.27
CA ARG A 45 -5.83 -11.27 -1.69
C ARG A 45 -5.68 -12.55 -2.51
N LYS A 46 -6.39 -12.64 -3.63
CA LYS A 46 -6.26 -13.70 -4.63
C LYS A 46 -5.86 -13.10 -5.97
N PHE A 47 -5.11 -13.86 -6.76
CA PHE A 47 -4.78 -13.46 -8.12
C PHE A 47 -6.06 -13.43 -8.97
N ASP A 48 -6.21 -12.35 -9.72
CA ASP A 48 -7.32 -12.11 -10.62
C ASP A 48 -6.80 -12.05 -12.06
N ARG A 49 -7.30 -12.96 -12.91
CA ARG A 49 -6.75 -13.16 -14.26
C ARG A 49 -7.13 -12.03 -15.22
N GLU A 50 -8.28 -11.40 -15.01
CA GLU A 50 -8.77 -10.32 -15.88
C GLU A 50 -7.93 -9.06 -15.71
N THR A 51 -7.62 -8.71 -14.46
CA THR A 51 -6.82 -7.53 -14.13
C THR A 51 -5.32 -7.79 -14.04
N ASN A 52 -4.91 -9.07 -13.97
CA ASN A 52 -3.53 -9.49 -13.67
C ASN A 52 -3.01 -8.96 -12.32
N LEU A 53 -3.91 -8.74 -11.35
CA LEU A 53 -3.60 -8.19 -10.03
C LEU A 53 -3.96 -9.14 -8.89
N LYS A 54 -3.42 -8.88 -7.69
CA LYS A 54 -3.83 -9.54 -6.45
C LYS A 54 -4.86 -8.68 -5.72
N LEU A 55 -6.13 -9.05 -5.80
CA LEU A 55 -7.26 -8.28 -5.29
C LEU A 55 -7.98 -9.01 -4.15
N TRP A 56 -8.69 -8.28 -3.31
CA TRP A 56 -9.67 -8.89 -2.40
C TRP A 56 -10.83 -9.43 -3.21
N LYS A 57 -11.31 -10.62 -2.87
CA LYS A 57 -12.55 -11.16 -3.45
C LYS A 57 -13.69 -10.91 -2.47
N LYS A 58 -14.86 -10.58 -3.02
CA LYS A 58 -16.12 -10.70 -2.29
C LYS A 58 -16.42 -12.16 -2.00
#